data_AF-A0A7W8G298-F1
#
_entry.id   AF-A0A7W8G298-F1
#
_cell.length_a   1.000
_cell.length_b   1.000
_cell.length_c   1.000
_cell.angle_alpha   90.00
_cell.angle_beta   90.00
_cell.angle_gamma   90.00
#
_symmetry.space_group_name_H-M   'P 1'
#
loop_
_entity.id
_entity.type
_entity.pdbx_description
1 polymer ?
#
loop_
_entity_poly.entity_id
_entity_poly.type
_entity_poly.pdbx_seq_one_letter_code
_entity_poly.pdbx_strand_id
1 'polypeptide(L)'
;MRVELTLSANDPSLHALRDAWLGAGDRFAGDTATLAHDARAMHAALADRDIPPALRDVLALVPRVADLVTDDGWLLTPEQRRDFVGALAYFIDNDDLIPDNVGRYGYLDDALVIRLALQSSAQEWQDWNDYRQFRDTYPALADVDRDQWQRDRDVLIDRMVKLSHRPRSSANDDAGERSYGTRGRASTRFNIR
;
A
#
# COMPACT_ATOMS: atom_id res chain seq x y z
N MET A 1 -10.51 31.19 1.48
CA MET A 1 -11.45 30.74 0.43
C MET A 1 -11.20 29.25 0.22
N ARG A 2 -12.24 28.42 0.23
CA ARG A 2 -12.14 26.97 -0.02
C ARG A 2 -12.78 26.69 -1.38
N VAL A 3 -12.10 25.94 -2.22
CA VAL A 3 -12.59 25.48 -3.52
C VAL A 3 -12.66 23.95 -3.46
N GLU A 4 -13.80 23.38 -3.83
CA GLU A 4 -14.00 21.94 -3.93
C GLU A 4 -14.35 21.60 -5.38
N LEU A 5 -13.69 20.58 -5.92
CA LEU A 5 -13.89 20.08 -7.28
C LEU A 5 -14.20 18.58 -7.18
N THR A 6 -15.30 18.15 -7.79
CA THR A 6 -15.66 16.75 -7.91
C THR A 6 -15.47 16.34 -9.36
N LEU A 7 -14.56 15.41 -9.59
CA LEU A 7 -14.19 14.92 -10.91
C LEU A 7 -14.42 13.40 -10.96
N SER A 8 -14.81 12.90 -12.12
CA SER A 8 -15.02 11.47 -12.38
C SER A 8 -14.09 11.01 -13.49
N ALA A 9 -13.53 9.80 -13.42
CA ALA A 9 -12.68 9.24 -14.47
C ALA A 9 -13.32 9.16 -15.86
N ASN A 10 -14.66 9.26 -15.93
CA ASN A 10 -15.42 9.26 -17.18
C ASN A 10 -15.95 10.65 -17.55
N ASP A 11 -15.48 11.72 -16.89
CA ASP A 11 -15.84 13.09 -17.25
C ASP A 11 -15.23 13.47 -18.62
N PRO A 12 -16.03 13.95 -19.60
CA PRO A 12 -15.52 14.36 -20.90
C PRO A 12 -14.44 15.45 -20.84
N SER A 13 -14.49 16.29 -19.82
CA SER A 13 -13.51 17.37 -19.60
C SER A 13 -12.11 16.84 -19.30
N LEU A 14 -12.00 15.56 -18.94
CA LEU A 14 -10.74 14.88 -18.63
C LEU A 14 -10.23 14.00 -19.78
N HIS A 15 -10.90 13.98 -20.95
CA HIS A 15 -10.48 13.15 -22.08
C HIS A 15 -9.03 13.42 -22.51
N ALA A 16 -8.64 14.69 -22.63
CA ALA A 16 -7.27 15.03 -23.02
C ALA A 16 -6.22 14.50 -22.04
N LEU A 17 -6.49 14.61 -20.73
CA LEU A 17 -5.60 14.08 -19.69
C LEU A 17 -5.54 12.55 -19.75
N ARG A 18 -6.70 11.91 -19.92
CA ARG A 18 -6.83 10.46 -20.08
C ARG A 18 -6.06 9.94 -21.28
N ASP A 19 -6.24 10.57 -22.44
CA ASP A 19 -5.53 10.20 -23.65
C ASP A 19 -4.01 10.39 -23.49
N ALA A 20 -3.58 11.41 -22.76
CA ALA A 20 -2.17 11.67 -22.49
C ALA A 20 -1.52 10.54 -21.66
N TRP A 21 -2.08 10.17 -20.50
CA TRP A 21 -1.46 9.13 -19.66
C TRP A 21 -1.67 7.72 -20.23
N LEU A 22 -2.81 7.43 -20.86
CA LEU A 22 -3.02 6.14 -21.53
C LEU A 22 -2.08 5.99 -22.73
N GLY A 23 -1.87 7.07 -23.47
CA GLY A 23 -0.87 7.13 -24.53
C GLY A 23 0.55 6.98 -23.99
N ALA A 24 0.87 7.53 -22.80
CA ALA A 24 2.16 7.29 -22.15
C ALA A 24 2.34 5.80 -21.83
N GLY A 25 1.29 5.12 -21.33
CA GLY A 25 1.29 3.68 -21.12
C GLY A 25 1.48 2.87 -22.40
N ASP A 26 0.83 3.26 -23.50
CA ASP A 26 0.98 2.59 -24.80
C ASP A 26 2.38 2.77 -25.41
N ARG A 27 2.96 3.95 -25.23
CA ARG A 27 4.31 4.28 -25.70
C ARG A 27 5.40 3.70 -24.80
N PHE A 28 5.06 3.33 -23.57
CA PHE A 28 6.00 2.77 -22.62
C PHE A 28 6.46 1.38 -23.09
N ALA A 29 7.59 1.36 -23.79
CA ALA A 29 8.29 0.14 -24.21
C ALA A 29 9.43 -0.25 -23.25
N GLY A 30 9.55 0.46 -22.13
CA GLY A 30 10.61 0.27 -21.14
C GLY A 30 10.37 -0.92 -20.22
N ASP A 31 11.36 -1.17 -19.38
CA ASP A 31 11.25 -2.15 -18.29
C ASP A 31 10.44 -1.54 -17.13
N THR A 32 9.43 -2.29 -16.66
CA THR A 32 8.56 -1.85 -15.56
C THR A 32 9.34 -1.68 -14.25
N ALA A 33 10.39 -2.47 -14.01
CA ALA A 33 11.20 -2.32 -12.81
C ALA A 33 12.00 -1.01 -12.82
N THR A 34 12.53 -0.62 -13.98
CA THR A 34 13.20 0.67 -14.19
C THR A 34 12.22 1.83 -13.98
N LEU A 35 11.04 1.79 -14.59
CA LEU A 35 9.98 2.79 -14.37
C LEU A 35 9.61 2.93 -12.89
N ALA A 36 9.40 1.81 -12.21
CA ALA A 36 9.07 1.81 -10.79
C ALA A 36 10.23 2.35 -9.93
N HIS A 37 11.48 2.14 -10.32
CA HIS A 37 12.64 2.74 -9.66
C HIS A 37 12.64 4.26 -9.83
N ASP A 38 12.51 4.74 -11.06
CA ASP A 38 12.55 6.16 -11.40
C ASP A 38 11.38 6.93 -10.75
N ALA A 39 10.17 6.37 -10.76
CA ALA A 39 9.01 6.96 -10.10
C ALA A 39 9.22 7.10 -8.57
N ARG A 40 9.83 6.11 -7.92
CA ARG A 40 10.17 6.21 -6.49
C ARG A 40 11.24 7.27 -6.25
N ALA A 41 12.25 7.37 -7.11
CA ALA A 41 13.30 8.37 -7.02
C ALA A 41 12.74 9.81 -7.19
N MET A 42 11.89 10.02 -8.19
CA MET A 42 11.22 11.30 -8.41
C MET A 42 10.29 11.67 -7.24
N HIS A 43 9.50 10.73 -6.73
CA HIS A 43 8.71 10.94 -5.52
C HIS A 43 9.57 11.32 -4.31
N ALA A 44 10.72 10.67 -4.10
CA ALA A 44 11.63 11.00 -3.01
C ALA A 44 12.17 12.44 -3.12
N ALA A 45 12.41 12.93 -4.34
CA ALA A 45 12.83 14.31 -4.59
C ALA A 45 11.76 15.37 -4.25
N LEU A 46 10.50 14.97 -4.02
CA LEU A 46 9.42 15.84 -3.58
C LEU A 46 9.46 16.19 -2.09
N ALA A 47 10.30 15.52 -1.30
CA ALA A 47 10.38 15.70 0.15
C ALA A 47 10.62 17.17 0.54
N ASP A 48 11.51 17.85 -0.19
CA ASP A 48 11.92 19.23 0.10
C ASP A 48 11.10 20.29 -0.67
N ARG A 49 10.11 19.87 -1.45
CA ARG A 49 9.28 20.77 -2.27
C ARG A 49 8.10 21.32 -1.47
N ASP A 50 7.77 22.60 -1.68
CA ASP A 50 6.60 23.27 -1.10
C ASP A 50 5.32 22.88 -1.87
N ILE A 51 4.86 21.65 -1.63
CA ILE A 51 3.67 21.05 -2.24
C ILE A 51 2.50 21.14 -1.24
N PRO A 52 1.31 21.59 -1.67
CA PRO A 52 0.10 21.56 -0.84
C PRO A 52 -0.17 20.17 -0.24
N PRO A 53 -0.57 20.07 1.05
CA PRO A 53 -0.78 18.78 1.72
C PRO A 53 -1.72 17.84 0.96
N ALA A 54 -2.82 18.36 0.40
CA ALA A 54 -3.79 17.57 -0.36
C ALA A 54 -3.21 16.92 -1.63
N LEU A 55 -2.19 17.53 -2.25
CA LEU A 55 -1.49 16.92 -3.39
C LEU A 55 -0.45 15.92 -2.88
N ARG A 56 0.27 16.26 -1.80
CA ARG A 56 1.25 15.37 -1.17
C ARG A 56 0.64 14.02 -0.76
N ASP A 57 -0.57 14.03 -0.21
CA ASP A 57 -1.28 12.81 0.19
C ASP A 57 -1.56 11.88 -1.01
N VAL A 58 -1.78 12.44 -2.20
CA VAL A 58 -1.99 11.65 -3.42
C VAL A 58 -0.67 11.15 -3.97
N LEU A 59 0.33 12.02 -4.05
CA LEU A 59 1.65 11.67 -4.57
C LEU A 59 2.34 10.61 -3.70
N ALA A 60 2.02 10.56 -2.40
CA ALA A 60 2.44 9.49 -1.49
C ALA A 60 1.96 8.08 -1.91
N LEU A 61 1.02 7.98 -2.85
CA LEU A 61 0.56 6.72 -3.42
C LEU A 61 1.47 6.23 -4.56
N VAL A 62 2.29 7.09 -5.17
CA VAL A 62 3.19 6.75 -6.28
C VAL A 62 4.07 5.53 -5.95
N PRO A 63 4.76 5.46 -4.80
CA PRO A 63 5.57 4.28 -4.47
C PRO A 63 4.73 2.99 -4.38
N ARG A 64 3.47 3.09 -3.93
CA ARG A 64 2.59 1.92 -3.81
C ARG A 64 2.05 1.48 -5.18
N VAL A 65 1.77 2.41 -6.09
CA VAL A 65 1.46 2.08 -7.50
C VAL A 65 2.68 1.43 -8.16
N ALA A 66 3.89 1.93 -7.88
CA ALA A 66 5.14 1.32 -8.33
C ALA A 66 5.32 -0.10 -7.79
N ASP A 67 4.98 -0.36 -6.52
CA ASP A 67 4.97 -1.71 -5.95
C ASP A 67 3.98 -2.62 -6.68
N LEU A 68 2.74 -2.15 -6.92
CA LEU A 68 1.70 -2.90 -7.61
C LEU A 68 2.14 -3.36 -9.01
N VAL A 69 2.69 -2.47 -9.83
CA VAL A 69 3.06 -2.83 -11.22
C VAL A 69 4.27 -3.76 -11.30
N THR A 70 5.05 -3.86 -10.22
CA THR A 70 6.20 -4.77 -10.09
C THR A 70 5.92 -6.03 -9.28
N ASP A 71 4.69 -6.21 -8.78
CA ASP A 71 4.33 -7.37 -7.97
C ASP A 71 4.04 -8.58 -8.88
N ASP A 72 5.04 -9.44 -9.08
CA ASP A 72 4.90 -10.68 -9.87
C ASP A 72 3.84 -11.64 -9.29
N GLY A 73 3.49 -11.50 -8.00
CA GLY A 73 2.44 -12.27 -7.35
C GLY A 73 1.03 -11.73 -7.61
N TRP A 74 0.91 -10.60 -8.32
CA TRP A 74 -0.35 -9.93 -8.60
C TRP A 74 -0.53 -9.66 -10.10
N LEU A 75 -1.29 -10.52 -10.77
CA LEU A 75 -1.51 -10.42 -12.21
C LEU A 75 -2.59 -9.39 -12.55
N LEU A 76 -2.14 -8.22 -12.97
CA LEU A 76 -2.98 -7.19 -13.59
C LEU A 76 -3.41 -7.61 -15.00
N THR A 77 -4.64 -7.26 -15.40
CA THR A 77 -5.04 -7.35 -16.80
C THR A 77 -4.22 -6.37 -17.66
N PRO A 78 -4.11 -6.58 -18.99
CA PRO A 78 -3.41 -5.66 -19.86
C PRO A 78 -3.91 -4.21 -19.76
N GLU A 79 -5.23 -4.04 -19.59
CA GLU A 79 -5.88 -2.74 -19.44
C GLU A 79 -5.51 -2.08 -18.11
N GLN A 80 -5.61 -2.81 -16.98
CA GLN A 80 -5.22 -2.29 -15.67
C GLN A 80 -3.72 -1.95 -15.63
N ARG A 81 -2.88 -2.80 -16.21
CA ARG A 81 -1.44 -2.56 -16.31
C ARG A 81 -1.15 -1.29 -17.10
N ARG A 82 -1.80 -1.10 -18.25
CA ARG A 82 -1.67 0.12 -19.07
C ARG A 82 -2.04 1.37 -18.28
N ASP A 83 -3.13 1.34 -17.52
CA ASP A 83 -3.57 2.47 -16.69
C ASP A 83 -2.50 2.86 -15.65
N PHE A 84 -2.03 1.90 -14.85
CA PHE A 84 -1.06 2.18 -13.79
C PHE A 84 0.34 2.51 -14.31
N VAL A 85 0.82 1.78 -15.33
CA VAL A 85 2.10 2.06 -15.99
C VAL A 85 2.05 3.43 -16.66
N GLY A 86 0.96 3.76 -17.35
CA GLY A 86 0.76 5.05 -17.99
C GLY A 86 0.77 6.20 -16.98
N ALA A 87 0.14 6.02 -15.82
CA ALA A 87 0.16 7.02 -14.75
C ALA A 87 1.56 7.24 -14.17
N LEU A 88 2.35 6.16 -13.96
CA LEU A 88 3.73 6.29 -13.50
C LEU A 88 4.65 6.88 -14.59
N ALA A 89 4.44 6.50 -15.84
CA ALA A 89 5.21 7.02 -16.98
C ALA A 89 4.94 8.50 -17.17
N TYR A 90 3.69 8.93 -17.03
CA TYR A 90 3.30 10.34 -17.02
C TYR A 90 4.01 11.09 -15.88
N PHE A 91 3.97 10.54 -14.66
CA PHE A 91 4.60 11.15 -13.49
C PHE A 91 6.12 11.34 -13.60
N ILE A 92 6.81 10.55 -14.42
CA ILE A 92 8.27 10.69 -14.62
C ILE A 92 8.63 11.45 -15.90
N ASP A 93 7.65 11.76 -16.75
CA ASP A 93 7.90 12.47 -18.00
C ASP A 93 8.08 13.97 -17.72
N ASN A 94 9.13 14.55 -18.30
CA ASN A 94 9.49 15.95 -18.10
C ASN A 94 8.79 16.88 -19.12
N ASP A 95 8.06 16.34 -20.09
CA ASP A 95 7.28 17.10 -21.09
C ASP A 95 5.78 17.12 -20.72
N ASP A 96 5.52 17.61 -19.50
CA ASP A 96 4.22 17.58 -18.83
C ASP A 96 3.21 18.57 -19.46
N LEU A 97 1.90 18.27 -19.37
CA LEU A 97 0.83 19.15 -19.87
C LEU A 97 0.82 20.50 -19.14
N ILE A 98 1.28 20.53 -17.89
CA ILE A 98 1.54 21.74 -17.12
C ILE A 98 3.05 21.89 -16.92
N PRO A 99 3.70 22.85 -17.59
CA PRO A 99 5.14 23.06 -17.40
C PRO A 99 5.48 23.33 -15.93
N ASP A 100 6.41 22.53 -15.38
CA ASP A 100 6.93 22.58 -14.01
C ASP A 100 7.49 23.94 -13.54
N ASN A 101 7.59 24.92 -14.43
CA ASN A 101 8.12 26.25 -14.15
C ASN A 101 7.16 27.14 -13.32
N VAL A 102 5.91 26.70 -13.08
CA VAL A 102 4.98 27.36 -12.15
C VAL A 102 5.03 26.61 -10.80
N GLY A 103 6.15 26.81 -10.08
CA GLY A 103 6.66 25.98 -8.98
C GLY A 103 5.82 25.80 -7.69
N ARG A 104 4.49 25.93 -7.74
CA ARG A 104 3.57 25.55 -6.64
C ARG A 104 2.47 24.56 -7.07
N TYR A 105 2.17 24.44 -8.36
CA TYR A 105 1.04 23.63 -8.87
C TYR A 105 1.43 22.62 -9.96
N GLY A 106 2.72 22.50 -10.31
CA GLY A 106 3.19 21.54 -11.32
C GLY A 106 2.80 20.09 -11.04
N TYR A 107 2.56 19.72 -9.78
CA TYR A 107 2.14 18.35 -9.42
C TYR A 107 0.61 18.16 -9.36
N LEU A 108 -0.18 19.14 -9.80
CA LEU A 108 -1.63 19.06 -9.72
C LEU A 108 -2.18 18.02 -10.69
N ASP A 109 -1.74 18.06 -11.94
CA ASP A 109 -2.06 17.10 -12.98
C ASP A 109 -1.48 15.73 -12.67
N ASP A 110 -0.23 15.62 -12.21
CA ASP A 110 0.33 14.36 -11.70
C ASP A 110 -0.56 13.69 -10.65
N ALA A 111 -0.91 14.44 -9.61
CA ALA A 111 -1.80 13.96 -8.56
C ALA A 111 -3.17 13.57 -9.14
N LEU A 112 -3.66 14.32 -10.12
CA LEU A 112 -4.92 14.02 -10.77
C LEU A 112 -4.83 12.72 -11.59
N VAL A 113 -3.79 12.54 -12.40
CA VAL A 113 -3.53 11.33 -13.21
C VAL A 113 -3.44 10.11 -12.31
N ILE A 114 -2.64 10.16 -11.25
CA ILE A 114 -2.51 9.07 -10.26
C ILE A 114 -3.88 8.75 -9.65
N ARG A 115 -4.62 9.76 -9.20
CA ARG A 115 -5.94 9.56 -8.59
C ARG A 115 -6.94 8.97 -9.58
N LEU A 116 -6.94 9.41 -10.84
CA LEU A 116 -7.87 8.92 -11.87
C LEU A 116 -7.56 7.48 -12.27
N ALA A 117 -6.28 7.10 -12.39
CA ALA A 117 -5.87 5.71 -12.62
C ALA A 117 -6.27 4.79 -11.45
N LEU A 118 -6.12 5.26 -10.21
CA LEU A 118 -6.61 4.53 -9.04
C LEU A 118 -8.14 4.41 -9.02
N GLN A 119 -8.87 5.43 -9.50
CA GLN A 119 -10.33 5.38 -9.60
C GLN A 119 -10.83 4.46 -10.72
N SER A 120 -10.16 4.42 -11.88
CA SER A 120 -10.56 3.55 -13.00
C SER A 120 -10.43 2.07 -12.63
N SER A 121 -9.43 1.73 -11.82
CA SER A 121 -9.15 0.37 -11.34
C SER A 121 -9.32 0.23 -9.82
N ALA A 122 -10.33 0.88 -9.24
CA ALA A 122 -10.50 0.98 -7.79
C ALA A 122 -10.65 -0.36 -7.07
N GLN A 123 -11.39 -1.31 -7.65
CA GLN A 123 -11.57 -2.64 -7.06
C GLN A 123 -10.24 -3.39 -7.00
N GLU A 124 -9.48 -3.40 -8.10
CA GLU A 124 -8.17 -4.06 -8.17
C GLU A 124 -7.18 -3.45 -7.18
N TRP A 125 -7.17 -2.12 -7.11
CA TRP A 125 -6.36 -1.38 -6.15
C TRP A 125 -6.70 -1.77 -4.70
N GLN A 126 -7.97 -1.85 -4.36
CA GLN A 126 -8.42 -2.26 -3.02
C GLN A 126 -8.02 -3.70 -2.72
N ASP A 127 -8.28 -4.63 -3.64
CA ASP A 127 -7.98 -6.04 -3.46
C ASP A 127 -6.47 -6.29 -3.29
N TRP A 128 -5.63 -5.60 -4.06
CA TRP A 128 -4.18 -5.70 -3.90
C TRP A 128 -3.72 -5.17 -2.53
N ASN A 129 -4.26 -4.03 -2.09
CA ASN A 129 -3.93 -3.48 -0.78
C ASN A 129 -4.34 -4.41 0.37
N ASP A 130 -5.54 -4.98 0.28
CA ASP A 130 -6.05 -5.93 1.27
C ASP A 130 -5.21 -7.21 1.31
N TYR A 131 -4.81 -7.71 0.13
CA TYR A 131 -3.94 -8.88 0.02
C TYR A 131 -2.54 -8.62 0.59
N ARG A 132 -1.93 -7.46 0.28
CA ARG A 132 -0.64 -7.04 0.88
C ARG A 132 -0.74 -6.97 2.39
N GLN A 133 -1.78 -6.33 2.93
CA GLN A 133 -2.01 -6.25 4.36
C GLN A 133 -2.19 -7.64 4.99
N PHE A 134 -2.92 -8.54 4.32
CA PHE A 134 -3.06 -9.93 4.74
C PHE A 134 -1.70 -10.62 4.85
N ARG A 135 -0.83 -10.51 3.84
CA ARG A 135 0.51 -11.14 3.87
C ARG A 135 1.39 -10.59 4.98
N ASP A 136 1.37 -9.27 5.18
CA ASP A 136 2.17 -8.60 6.22
C ASP A 136 1.70 -8.95 7.64
N THR A 137 0.38 -9.08 7.83
CA THR A 137 -0.21 -9.35 9.14
C THR A 137 -0.12 -10.83 9.51
N TYR A 138 -0.15 -11.74 8.52
CA TYR A 138 -0.22 -13.18 8.73
C TYR A 138 0.90 -13.92 8.01
N PRO A 139 2.17 -13.76 8.43
CA PRO A 139 3.31 -14.41 7.79
C PRO A 139 3.24 -15.94 7.83
N ALA A 140 2.50 -16.51 8.78
CA ALA A 140 2.25 -17.96 8.85
C ALA A 140 1.34 -18.49 7.72
N LEU A 141 0.70 -17.61 6.96
CA LEU A 141 -0.13 -17.91 5.79
C LEU A 141 0.49 -17.33 4.51
N ALA A 142 1.81 -17.08 4.50
CA ALA A 142 2.51 -16.51 3.34
C ALA A 142 2.44 -17.39 2.08
N ASP A 143 2.16 -18.68 2.23
CA ASP A 143 1.99 -19.64 1.13
C ASP A 143 0.61 -19.52 0.44
N VAL A 144 -0.31 -18.73 0.98
CA VAL A 144 -1.60 -18.45 0.34
C VAL A 144 -1.36 -17.48 -0.82
N ASP A 145 -1.51 -17.99 -2.04
CA ASP A 145 -1.44 -17.18 -3.25
C ASP A 145 -2.67 -16.26 -3.43
N ARG A 146 -2.59 -15.34 -4.39
CA ARG A 146 -3.66 -14.39 -4.72
C ARG A 146 -4.97 -15.09 -5.01
N ASP A 147 -4.98 -16.09 -5.87
CA ASP A 147 -6.21 -16.70 -6.37
C ASP A 147 -6.92 -17.45 -5.23
N GLN A 148 -6.14 -18.09 -4.36
CA GLN A 148 -6.61 -18.73 -3.14
C GLN A 148 -7.14 -17.71 -2.14
N TRP A 149 -6.47 -16.57 -1.98
CA TRP A 149 -6.95 -15.48 -1.14
C TRP A 149 -8.26 -14.88 -1.68
N GLN A 150 -8.38 -14.66 -2.99
CA GLN A 150 -9.60 -14.11 -3.61
C GLN A 150 -10.80 -15.05 -3.46
N ARG A 151 -10.59 -16.37 -3.56
CA ARG A 151 -11.67 -17.36 -3.38
C ARG A 151 -12.14 -17.47 -1.93
N ASP A 152 -11.19 -17.54 -1.00
CA ASP A 152 -11.46 -17.95 0.38
C ASP A 152 -11.29 -16.80 1.39
N ARG A 153 -11.34 -15.54 0.91
CA ARG A 153 -11.07 -14.33 1.71
C ARG A 153 -11.79 -14.35 3.06
N ASP A 154 -13.09 -14.57 3.05
CA ASP A 154 -13.92 -14.53 4.27
C ASP A 154 -13.56 -15.66 5.25
N VAL A 155 -13.29 -16.85 4.73
CA VAL A 155 -12.91 -18.03 5.53
C VAL A 155 -11.52 -17.84 6.14
N LEU A 156 -10.59 -17.26 5.38
CA LEU A 156 -9.25 -16.95 5.85
C LEU A 156 -9.30 -15.90 6.96
N ILE A 157 -10.08 -14.82 6.79
CA ILE A 157 -10.27 -13.78 7.81
C ILE A 157 -10.88 -14.37 9.10
N ASP A 158 -11.91 -15.21 9.02
CA ASP A 158 -12.50 -15.86 10.20
C ASP A 158 -11.49 -16.80 10.91
N ARG A 159 -10.74 -17.59 10.14
CA ARG A 159 -9.65 -18.43 10.66
C ARG A 159 -8.59 -17.59 11.39
N MET A 160 -8.30 -16.39 10.87
CA MET A 160 -7.31 -15.47 11.44
C MET A 160 -7.78 -14.83 12.74
N VAL A 161 -9.04 -14.39 12.83
CA VAL A 161 -9.61 -13.91 14.10
C VAL A 161 -9.45 -14.97 15.19
N LYS A 162 -9.71 -16.25 14.85
CA LYS A 162 -9.56 -17.38 15.78
C LYS A 162 -8.10 -17.66 16.17
N LEU A 163 -7.15 -17.49 15.26
CA LEU A 163 -5.72 -17.65 15.55
C LEU A 163 -5.19 -16.53 16.44
N SER A 164 -5.60 -15.29 16.20
CA SER A 164 -5.22 -14.11 16.99
C SER A 164 -5.82 -14.11 18.40
N HIS A 165 -7.00 -14.71 18.59
CA HIS A 165 -7.66 -14.86 19.90
C HIS A 165 -7.17 -16.07 20.70
N ARG A 166 -6.23 -16.87 20.17
CA ARG A 166 -5.67 -17.99 20.91
C ARG A 166 -4.77 -17.43 22.01
N PRO A 167 -5.10 -17.60 23.30
CA PRO A 167 -4.27 -17.06 24.38
C PRO A 167 -2.88 -17.68 24.25
N ARG A 168 -1.84 -16.83 24.35
CA ARG A 168 -0.45 -17.30 24.42
C ARG A 168 -0.36 -18.21 25.64
N SER A 169 -0.47 -19.52 25.42
CA SER A 169 -0.37 -20.52 26.47
C SER A 169 0.97 -20.31 27.16
N SER A 170 0.92 -19.98 28.44
CA SER A 170 2.06 -19.82 29.33
C SER A 170 2.91 -21.10 29.28
N ALA A 171 3.95 -21.10 28.45
CA ALA A 171 5.00 -22.09 28.50
C ALA A 171 5.99 -21.66 29.58
N ASN A 172 5.57 -21.71 30.85
CA ASN A 172 6.47 -21.67 31.99
C ASN A 172 5.82 -22.23 33.25
N ASP A 173 5.42 -23.50 33.23
CA ASP A 173 5.08 -24.27 34.43
C ASP A 173 5.69 -25.67 34.29
N ASP A 174 7.02 -25.74 34.25
CA ASP A 174 7.73 -27.01 34.43
C ASP A 174 9.07 -26.76 35.14
N ALA A 175 8.98 -26.28 36.38
CA ALA A 175 10.06 -26.31 37.35
C ALA A 175 9.46 -26.32 38.77
N GLY A 176 9.39 -27.50 39.40
CA GLY A 176 8.90 -27.59 40.78
C GLY A 176 8.76 -29.01 41.27
N GLU A 177 9.89 -29.62 41.59
CA GLU A 177 10.02 -30.93 42.22
C GLU A 177 9.16 -31.13 43.47
N ARG A 178 8.87 -32.41 43.68
CA ARG A 178 8.21 -33.03 44.84
C ARG A 178 8.85 -32.62 46.16
N SER A 179 8.05 -32.42 47.21
CA SER A 179 8.37 -32.96 48.54
C SER A 179 7.17 -33.08 49.48
N TYR A 180 7.05 -34.28 50.04
CA TYR A 180 6.18 -34.64 51.16
C TYR A 180 6.60 -33.90 52.44
N GLY A 181 5.64 -33.70 53.34
CA GLY A 181 5.74 -32.77 54.47
C GLY A 181 6.71 -33.18 55.58
N THR A 182 6.96 -32.25 56.50
CA THR A 182 6.86 -32.43 57.97
C THR A 182 7.04 -31.07 58.66
N ARG A 183 6.29 -30.94 59.77
CA ARG A 183 6.19 -29.83 60.73
C ARG A 183 7.53 -29.26 61.20
N GLY A 184 7.57 -27.95 61.45
CA GLY A 184 8.60 -27.30 62.25
C GLY A 184 8.27 -25.84 62.55
N ARG A 185 8.14 -25.50 63.83
CA ARG A 185 7.84 -24.18 64.41
C ARG A 185 8.98 -23.15 64.23
N ALA A 186 8.62 -21.90 64.57
CA ALA A 186 9.43 -20.75 65.05
C ALA A 186 9.73 -19.68 63.97
N SER A 187 9.04 -18.54 63.99
CA SER A 187 9.36 -17.30 64.74
C SER A 187 10.54 -16.50 64.17
N THR A 188 10.24 -15.34 63.59
CA THR A 188 10.72 -13.98 64.00
C THR A 188 10.88 -13.02 62.82
N ARG A 189 10.42 -11.80 63.06
CA ARG A 189 10.50 -10.54 62.30
C ARG A 189 11.88 -10.26 61.68
N PHE A 190 11.95 -9.48 60.59
CA PHE A 190 12.39 -8.07 60.62
C PHE A 190 12.29 -7.39 59.24
N ASN A 191 11.92 -6.10 59.29
CA ASN A 191 11.85 -5.13 58.19
C ASN A 191 13.26 -4.54 57.89
N ILE A 192 13.34 -3.69 56.85
CA ILE A 192 14.31 -2.58 56.55
C ILE A 192 14.62 -2.66 55.03
N ARG A 193 14.50 -1.64 54.17
CA ARG A 193 14.22 -0.20 54.26
C ARG A 193 13.65 0.26 52.92
#